data_AF-A0A9J5VXU4-F1
#
_entry.id   AF-A0A9J5VXU4-F1
#
_cell.length_a   1.000
_cell.length_b   1.000
_cell.length_c   1.000
_cell.angle_alpha   90.00
_cell.angle_beta   90.00
_cell.angle_gamma   90.00
#
_symmetry.space_group_name_H-M   'P 1'
#
loop_
_entity.id
_entity.type
_entity.pdbx_description
1 polymer ?
#
loop_
_entity_poly.entity_id
_entity_poly.type
_entity_poly.pdbx_seq_one_letter_code
_entity_poly.pdbx_strand_id
1 'polypeptide(L)'
;MGIERSAIGRILDMHPQLLTSDPYIHLYPIFDFLLNDVVIPFHDIRKSIIRCPRILVCSVEDQLKPTFEFLNEFGFVGQNRITCQTTVLLVSSVELTLNPKIDYMLSLGFERDDVVNMVLRSP
;
A
#
# COMPACT_ATOMS: atom_id res chain seq x y z
N MET A 1 17.18 4.72 7.56
CA MET A 1 15.85 5.15 7.04
C MET A 1 15.60 6.66 7.12
N GLY A 2 16.33 7.45 7.93
CA GLY A 2 16.32 8.92 7.82
C GLY A 2 14.96 9.59 8.05
N ILE A 3 14.07 8.96 8.82
CA ILE A 3 12.77 9.53 9.20
C ILE A 3 13.03 10.59 10.28
N GLU A 4 12.48 11.78 10.10
CA GLU A 4 12.61 12.86 11.09
C GLU A 4 11.91 12.50 12.42
N ARG A 5 12.44 12.98 13.54
CA ARG A 5 11.89 12.70 14.88
C ARG A 5 10.43 13.15 15.01
N SER A 6 10.08 14.29 14.41
CA SER A 6 8.71 14.81 14.36
C SER A 6 7.75 13.84 13.65
N ALA A 7 8.18 13.27 12.53
CA ALA A 7 7.40 12.29 11.79
C ALA A 7 7.26 10.97 12.55
N ILE A 8 8.32 10.52 13.23
CA ILE A 8 8.26 9.33 14.11
C ILE A 8 7.27 9.57 15.25
N GLY A 9 7.33 10.72 15.93
CA GLY A 9 6.38 11.06 17.00
C GLY A 9 4.93 10.97 16.54
N ARG A 10 4.62 11.59 15.39
CA ARG A 10 3.29 11.51 14.79
C ARG A 10 2.87 10.07 14.47
N ILE A 11 3.77 9.25 13.91
CA ILE A 11 3.48 7.84 13.58
C ILE A 11 3.13 7.06 14.85
N LEU A 12 3.89 7.25 15.93
CA LEU A 12 3.65 6.60 17.21
C LEU A 12 2.35 7.09 17.86
N ASP A 13 2.00 8.37 17.72
CA ASP A 13 0.72 8.91 18.19
C ASP A 13 -0.47 8.27 17.45
N MET A 14 -0.34 8.02 16.15
CA MET A 14 -1.38 7.35 15.35
C MET A 14 -1.47 5.85 15.66
N HIS A 15 -0.33 5.21 15.96
CA HIS A 15 -0.21 3.77 16.13
C HIS A 15 0.63 3.44 17.38
N PRO A 16 0.09 3.67 18.60
CA PRO A 16 0.84 3.49 19.84
C PRO A 16 1.31 2.05 20.07
N GLN A 17 0.66 1.05 19.44
CA GLN A 17 1.09 -0.35 19.48
C GLN A 17 2.51 -0.56 18.94
N LEU A 18 3.02 0.35 18.11
CA LEU A 18 4.39 0.30 17.61
C LEU A 18 5.44 0.48 18.71
N LEU A 19 5.07 1.06 19.86
CA LEU A 19 5.97 1.20 21.03
C LEU A 19 6.30 -0.15 21.67
N THR A 20 5.40 -1.13 21.55
CA THR A 20 5.54 -2.46 22.15
C THR A 20 5.73 -3.56 21.10
N SER A 21 5.81 -3.19 19.81
CA SER A 21 5.92 -4.13 18.71
C SER A 21 7.36 -4.63 18.59
N ASP A 22 7.52 -5.95 18.44
CA ASP A 22 8.82 -6.52 18.08
C ASP A 22 9.14 -6.16 16.60
N PRO A 23 10.22 -5.39 16.35
CA PRO A 23 10.54 -4.95 15.00
C PRO A 23 10.94 -6.09 14.07
N TYR A 24 11.52 -7.18 14.58
CA TYR A 24 11.92 -8.33 13.77
C TYR A 24 10.71 -9.12 13.29
N ILE A 25 9.69 -9.23 14.15
CA ILE A 25 8.48 -10.00 13.85
C ILE A 25 7.51 -9.17 13.01
N HIS A 26 7.37 -7.87 13.29
CA HIS A 26 6.29 -7.07 12.70
C HIS A 26 6.74 -6.05 11.67
N LEU A 27 7.90 -5.41 11.83
CA LEU A 27 8.32 -4.31 10.95
C LEU A 27 9.23 -4.78 9.81
N TYR A 28 10.16 -5.68 10.10
CA TYR A 28 11.12 -6.18 9.11
C TYR A 28 10.43 -6.90 7.95
N PRO A 29 9.42 -7.76 8.15
CA PRO A 29 8.69 -8.37 7.03
C PRO A 29 8.02 -7.33 6.13
N ILE A 30 7.52 -6.23 6.70
CA ILE A 30 6.90 -5.15 5.93
C ILE A 30 7.96 -4.44 5.07
N PHE A 31 9.14 -4.15 5.63
CA PHE A 31 10.22 -3.53 4.86
C PHE A 31 10.78 -4.46 3.78
N ASP A 32 10.93 -5.74 4.11
CA ASP A 32 11.36 -6.77 3.17
C ASP A 32 10.39 -6.84 1.98
N PHE A 33 9.09 -6.96 2.26
CA PHE A 33 8.03 -6.95 1.26
C PHE A 33 8.07 -5.71 0.36
N LEU A 34 8.19 -4.52 0.95
CA LEU A 34 8.23 -3.27 0.15
C LEU A 34 9.49 -3.14 -0.70
N LEU A 35 10.62 -3.66 -0.24
CA LEU A 35 11.91 -3.57 -0.94
C LEU A 35 12.08 -4.65 -2.00
N ASN A 36 11.63 -5.87 -1.73
CA ASN A 36 11.94 -7.06 -2.52
C ASN A 36 10.76 -7.52 -3.38
N ASP A 37 9.53 -7.49 -2.89
CA ASP A 37 8.34 -7.88 -3.65
C ASP A 37 7.76 -6.70 -4.44
N VAL A 38 7.53 -5.57 -3.78
CA VAL A 38 6.98 -4.35 -4.43
C VAL A 38 8.06 -3.57 -5.16
N VAL A 39 9.33 -3.78 -4.80
CA VAL A 39 10.51 -3.15 -5.44
C VAL A 39 10.48 -1.62 -5.34
N ILE A 40 10.04 -1.09 -4.18
CA ILE A 40 10.13 0.35 -3.90
C ILE A 40 11.60 0.69 -3.59
N PRO A 41 12.19 1.70 -4.25
CA PRO A 41 13.57 2.10 -3.97
C PRO A 41 13.77 2.44 -2.49
N PHE A 42 14.90 2.03 -1.92
CA PHE A 42 15.19 2.23 -0.49
C PHE A 42 15.03 3.70 -0.03
N HIS A 43 15.42 4.67 -0.87
CA HIS A 43 15.29 6.10 -0.56
C HIS A 43 13.83 6.60 -0.53
N ASP A 44 12.91 5.85 -1.11
CA ASP A 44 11.48 6.14 -1.23
C ASP A 44 10.64 5.44 -0.16
N ILE A 45 11.14 4.38 0.48
CA ILE A 45 10.47 3.70 1.60
C ILE A 45 10.04 4.67 2.69
N ARG A 46 10.90 5.64 3.04
CA ARG A 46 10.54 6.70 4.00
C ARG A 46 9.30 7.48 3.55
N LYS A 47 9.21 7.83 2.27
CA LYS A 47 8.08 8.60 1.74
C LYS A 47 6.79 7.79 1.81
N SER A 48 6.87 6.48 1.52
CA SER A 48 5.75 5.55 1.68
C SER A 48 5.23 5.53 3.11
N ILE A 49 6.11 5.37 4.09
CA ILE A 49 5.75 5.31 5.51
C ILE A 49 5.13 6.63 5.99
N ILE A 50 5.72 7.77 5.64
CA ILE A 50 5.21 9.08 6.08
C ILE A 50 3.82 9.35 5.47
N ARG A 51 3.58 8.95 4.21
CA ARG A 51 2.28 9.10 3.55
C ARG A 51 1.23 8.14 4.10
N CYS A 52 1.60 6.88 4.33
CA CYS A 52 0.70 5.84 4.80
C CYS A 52 1.30 5.09 6.01
N PRO A 53 1.27 5.70 7.21
CA PRO A 53 1.77 5.07 8.44
C PRO A 53 1.09 3.74 8.78
N ARG A 54 -0.17 3.59 8.35
CA ARG A 54 -0.97 2.36 8.51
C ARG A 54 -0.27 1.13 7.96
N ILE A 55 0.62 1.28 6.96
CA ILE A 55 1.33 0.13 6.39
C ILE A 55 2.16 -0.62 7.44
N LEU A 56 2.68 0.07 8.45
CA LEU A 56 3.51 -0.50 9.52
C LEU A 56 2.73 -1.41 10.49
N VAL A 57 1.40 -1.39 10.42
CA VAL A 57 0.53 -2.18 11.29
C VAL A 57 -0.35 -3.15 10.51
N CYS A 58 -0.09 -3.33 9.21
CA CYS A 58 -0.76 -4.29 8.36
C CYS A 58 -0.04 -5.64 8.35
N SER A 59 -0.80 -6.73 8.28
CA SER A 59 -0.24 -8.07 8.02
C SER A 59 0.27 -8.14 6.59
N VAL A 60 1.50 -8.63 6.41
CA VAL A 60 2.04 -8.88 5.07
C VAL A 60 1.22 -9.95 4.36
N GLU A 61 0.98 -11.07 5.02
CA GLU A 61 0.31 -12.24 4.43
C GLU A 61 -1.19 -12.04 4.24
N ASP A 62 -1.88 -11.37 5.16
CA ASP A 62 -3.34 -11.28 5.12
C ASP A 62 -3.85 -10.01 4.40
N GLN A 63 -3.00 -9.00 4.23
CA GLN A 63 -3.40 -7.70 3.69
C GLN A 63 -2.49 -7.24 2.55
N LEU A 64 -1.20 -7.03 2.81
CA LEU A 64 -0.34 -6.33 1.84
C LEU A 64 -0.10 -7.17 0.58
N LYS A 65 0.23 -8.45 0.75
CA LYS A 65 0.57 -9.36 -0.35
C LYS A 65 -0.64 -9.73 -1.22
N PRO A 66 -1.80 -10.15 -0.66
CA PRO A 66 -2.99 -10.40 -1.48
C PRO A 66 -3.46 -9.15 -2.24
N THR A 67 -3.34 -7.98 -1.61
CA THR A 67 -3.70 -6.71 -2.28
C THR A 67 -2.72 -6.37 -3.40
N PHE A 68 -1.42 -6.62 -3.20
CA PHE A 68 -0.42 -6.41 -4.24
C PHE A 68 -0.62 -7.34 -5.44
N GLU A 69 -0.93 -8.62 -5.20
CA GLU A 69 -1.26 -9.59 -6.25
C GLU A 69 -2.49 -9.14 -7.05
N PHE A 70 -3.57 -8.75 -6.36
CA PHE A 70 -4.76 -8.18 -6.99
C PHE A 70 -4.42 -6.94 -7.85
N LEU A 71 -3.60 -6.01 -7.34
CA LEU A 71 -3.23 -4.80 -8.08
C LEU A 71 -2.38 -5.14 -9.31
N ASN A 72 -1.49 -6.13 -9.23
CA ASN A 72 -0.72 -6.60 -10.38
C ASN A 72 -1.63 -7.20 -11.46
N GLU A 73 -2.58 -8.06 -11.07
CA GLU A 73 -3.60 -8.61 -11.98
C GLU A 73 -4.49 -7.51 -12.58
N PHE A 74 -4.75 -6.44 -11.82
CA PHE A 74 -5.52 -5.30 -12.27
C PHE A 74 -4.77 -4.39 -13.25
N GLY A 75 -3.43 -4.49 -13.33
CA GLY A 75 -2.59 -3.76 -14.30
C GLY A 75 -1.55 -2.81 -13.70
N PHE A 76 -1.33 -2.82 -12.37
CA PHE A 76 -0.28 -2.04 -11.71
C PHE A 76 1.11 -2.67 -11.92
N VAL A 77 1.55 -2.73 -13.17
CA VAL A 77 2.82 -3.33 -13.59
C VAL A 77 3.61 -2.39 -14.52
N GLY A 78 4.90 -2.66 -14.71
CA GLY A 78 5.75 -1.90 -15.62
C GLY A 78 5.80 -0.41 -15.26
N GLN A 79 5.27 0.44 -16.14
CA GLN A 79 5.22 1.90 -15.94
C GLN A 79 4.20 2.31 -14.87
N ASN A 80 3.15 1.50 -14.65
CA ASN A 80 2.09 1.77 -13.67
C ASN A 80 2.32 1.03 -12.35
N ARG A 81 3.51 0.48 -12.13
CA ARG A 81 3.82 -0.28 -10.90
C ARG A 81 3.58 0.56 -9.64
N ILE A 82 3.32 -0.12 -8.53
CA ILE A 82 3.19 0.54 -7.22
C ILE A 82 4.46 1.31 -6.88
N THR A 83 4.29 2.54 -6.40
CA THR A 83 5.38 3.44 -5.99
C THR A 83 5.12 3.99 -4.60
N CYS A 84 6.03 4.83 -4.10
CA CYS A 84 5.82 5.53 -2.83
C CYS A 84 4.61 6.49 -2.82
N GLN A 85 4.08 6.87 -4.00
CA GLN A 85 2.89 7.71 -4.11
C GLN A 85 1.59 6.90 -3.99
N THR A 86 1.60 5.64 -4.43
CA THR A 86 0.42 4.76 -4.48
C THR A 86 0.44 3.65 -3.44
N THR A 87 1.44 3.65 -2.53
CA THR A 87 1.58 2.63 -1.46
C THR A 87 0.33 2.49 -0.58
N VAL A 88 -0.51 3.54 -0.49
CA VAL A 88 -1.79 3.49 0.23
C VAL A 88 -2.77 2.45 -0.31
N LEU A 89 -2.63 2.03 -1.56
CA LEU A 89 -3.47 0.98 -2.13
C LEU A 89 -3.26 -0.36 -1.43
N LEU A 90 -2.04 -0.67 -1.00
CA LEU A 90 -1.68 -1.94 -0.37
C LEU A 90 -2.42 -2.18 0.96
N VAL A 91 -2.83 -1.11 1.65
CA VAL A 91 -3.56 -1.20 2.93
C VAL A 91 -5.09 -1.21 2.75
N SER A 92 -5.57 -1.15 1.50
CA SER A 92 -6.99 -1.16 1.17
C SER A 92 -7.48 -2.60 1.03
N SER A 93 -8.65 -2.90 1.60
CA SER A 93 -9.24 -4.24 1.43
C SER A 93 -9.68 -4.43 -0.02
N VAL A 94 -9.23 -5.51 -0.66
CA VAL A 94 -9.69 -5.90 -2.01
C VAL A 94 -11.20 -6.09 -2.00
N GLU A 95 -11.71 -6.90 -1.07
CA GLU A 95 -13.12 -7.28 -1.00
C GLU A 95 -14.03 -6.15 -0.56
N LEU A 96 -13.63 -5.37 0.44
CA LEU A 96 -14.51 -4.38 1.06
C LEU A 96 -14.31 -2.97 0.52
N THR A 97 -13.23 -2.70 -0.21
CA THR A 97 -12.91 -1.33 -0.68
C THR A 97 -12.67 -1.28 -2.19
N LEU A 98 -11.78 -2.12 -2.74
CA LEU A 98 -11.41 -2.00 -4.15
C LEU A 98 -12.50 -2.54 -5.08
N ASN A 99 -12.95 -3.78 -4.86
CA ASN A 99 -14.00 -4.39 -5.68
C ASN A 99 -15.31 -3.59 -5.67
N PRO A 100 -15.84 -3.14 -4.52
CA PRO A 100 -17.08 -2.37 -4.51
C PRO A 100 -16.98 -1.06 -5.30
N LYS A 101 -15.80 -0.41 -5.33
CA LYS A 101 -15.58 0.80 -6.13
C LYS A 101 -15.52 0.48 -7.63
N ILE A 102 -14.86 -0.61 -8.00
CA ILE A 102 -14.81 -1.09 -9.39
C ILE A 102 -16.23 -1.45 -9.86
N ASP A 103 -16.96 -2.25 -9.08
CA ASP A 103 -18.32 -2.68 -9.39
C ASP A 103 -19.28 -1.48 -9.51
N TYR A 104 -19.11 -0.48 -8.64
CA TYR A 104 -19.87 0.76 -8.75
C TYR A 104 -19.61 1.47 -10.09
N MET A 105 -18.35 1.59 -10.52
CA MET A 105 -18.03 2.18 -11.82
C MET A 105 -18.62 1.36 -12.98
N LEU A 106 -18.52 0.04 -12.94
CA LEU A 106 -19.15 -0.82 -13.95
C LEU A 106 -20.68 -0.64 -13.98
N SER A 107 -21.31 -0.47 -12.82
CA SER A 107 -22.76 -0.23 -12.72
C SER A 107 -23.21 1.10 -13.33
N LEU A 108 -22.29 2.08 -13.47
CA LEU A 108 -22.54 3.35 -14.15
C LEU A 108 -22.45 3.23 -15.68
N GLY A 109 -22.10 2.05 -16.21
CA GLY A 109 -22.00 1.78 -17.64
C GLY A 109 -20.59 1.94 -18.21
N PHE A 110 -19.56 2.11 -17.38
CA PHE A 110 -18.17 2.08 -17.85
C PHE A 110 -17.76 0.64 -18.21
N GLU A 111 -17.02 0.48 -19.30
CA GLU A 111 -16.42 -0.80 -19.64
C GLU A 111 -15.26 -1.12 -18.70
N ARG A 112 -14.94 -2.41 -18.53
CA ARG A 112 -13.88 -2.85 -17.60
C ARG A 112 -12.54 -2.23 -17.93
N ASP A 113 -12.20 -2.13 -19.21
CA ASP A 113 -10.95 -1.54 -19.68
C ASP A 113 -10.88 -0.04 -19.40
N ASP A 114 -12.01 0.68 -19.51
CA ASP A 114 -12.08 2.09 -19.14
C ASP A 114 -11.83 2.29 -17.64
N VAL A 115 -12.45 1.47 -16.79
CA VAL A 115 -12.24 1.51 -15.34
C VAL A 115 -10.78 1.25 -14.98
N VAL A 116 -10.17 0.24 -15.59
CA VAL A 116 -8.74 -0.07 -15.40
C VAL A 116 -7.88 1.14 -15.79
N ASN A 117 -8.11 1.71 -16.98
CA ASN A 117 -7.36 2.88 -17.44
C ASN A 117 -7.53 4.11 -16.55
N MET A 118 -8.74 4.34 -16.01
CA MET A 118 -9.01 5.43 -15.07
C MET A 118 -8.24 5.26 -13.77
N VAL A 119 -8.30 4.06 -13.17
CA VAL A 119 -7.63 3.74 -11.91
C VAL A 119 -6.11 3.78 -12.06
N LEU A 120 -5.55 3.25 -13.16
CA LEU A 120 -4.10 3.31 -13.40
C LEU A 120 -3.61 4.76 -13.59
N ARG A 121 -4.44 5.63 -14.16
CA ARG A 121 -4.12 7.05 -14.34
C ARG A 121 -4.23 7.86 -13.05
N SER A 122 -5.17 7.51 -12.17
CA SER A 122 -5.41 8.21 -10.90
C SER A 122 -5.73 7.23 -9.77
N PRO A 123 -4.71 6.53 -9.24
CA PRO A 123 -4.87 5.47 -8.25
C PRO A 123 -5.25 5.96 -6.85
#